data_AF-A0AAW7LEH8-F1
#
_entry.id   AF-A0AAW7LEH8-F1
#
_cell.length_a   1.000
_cell.length_b   1.000
_cell.length_c   1.000
_cell.angle_alpha   90.00
_cell.angle_beta   90.00
_cell.angle_gamma   90.00
#
_symmetry.space_group_name_H-M   'P 1'
#
loop_
_entity.id
_entity.type
_entity.pdbx_description
1 polymer ?
#
loop_
_entity_poly.entity_id
_entity_poly.type
_entity_poly.pdbx_seq_one_letter_code
_entity_poly.pdbx_strand_id
1 'polypeptide(L)'
;MGLIARLLINKGQFESINSIGSLFQKLFCITPSEASDITEPSSELKQVNSTLDDFTKLHRIKIWSQKPWQKNHQLIKGFLELELSNGFVDLDALIAFCLANFDGAKGEWKNNFNSMKTDLGNAHGKIFFTVGNELKIYSEARREIDKFNW
;
A
#
# COMPACT_ATOMS: atom_id res chain seq x y z
N MET A 1 -9.82 -19.71 -25.48
CA MET A 1 -9.62 -18.27 -25.71
C MET A 1 -8.47 -17.82 -24.82
N GLY A 2 -7.29 -17.56 -25.39
CA GLY A 2 -6.10 -17.14 -24.64
C GLY A 2 -6.04 -15.62 -24.49
N LEU A 3 -5.80 -15.14 -23.28
CA LEU A 3 -5.63 -13.72 -22.98
C LEU A 3 -4.26 -13.26 -23.52
N ILE A 4 -4.23 -12.45 -24.57
CA ILE A 4 -3.00 -11.85 -25.11
C ILE A 4 -2.82 -10.49 -24.44
N ALA A 5 -1.78 -10.34 -23.62
CA ALA A 5 -1.40 -9.05 -23.05
C ALA A 5 -0.49 -8.29 -24.04
N ARG A 6 -0.81 -7.02 -24.32
CA ARG A 6 0.02 -6.13 -25.13
C ARG A 6 0.70 -5.12 -24.22
N LEU A 7 2.03 -5.03 -24.30
CA LEU A 7 2.85 -4.10 -23.53
C LEU A 7 3.31 -2.95 -24.46
N LEU A 8 3.26 -1.70 -23.98
CA LEU A 8 3.74 -0.52 -24.69
C LEU A 8 5.22 -0.30 -24.35
N ILE A 9 6.10 -0.31 -25.34
CA ILE A 9 7.51 0.05 -25.17
C ILE A 9 7.86 1.16 -26.18
N ASN A 10 8.70 2.11 -25.75
CA ASN A 10 9.26 3.27 -26.47
C ASN A 10 8.87 3.46 -27.95
N LYS A 11 8.32 4.64 -28.26
CA LYS A 11 7.86 5.08 -29.60
C LYS A 11 6.68 4.27 -30.19
N GLY A 12 5.80 3.73 -29.33
CA GLY A 12 4.47 3.28 -29.76
C GLY A 12 4.42 1.97 -30.55
N GLN A 13 5.47 1.15 -30.49
CA GLN A 13 5.44 -0.21 -31.05
C GLN A 13 4.90 -1.21 -30.02
N PHE A 14 3.96 -2.04 -30.45
CA PHE A 14 3.37 -3.11 -29.64
C PHE A 14 3.99 -4.44 -30.02
N GLU A 15 4.49 -5.17 -29.02
CA GLU A 15 4.91 -6.56 -29.18
C GLU A 15 3.91 -7.48 -28.49
N SER A 16 3.52 -8.56 -29.18
CA SER A 16 2.70 -9.62 -28.59
C SER A 16 3.57 -10.49 -27.70
N ILE A 17 3.14 -10.70 -26.45
CA ILE A 17 3.82 -11.59 -25.52
C ILE A 17 2.93 -12.82 -25.30
N ASN A 18 3.47 -13.98 -25.66
CA ASN A 18 2.70 -15.23 -25.71
C ASN A 18 2.78 -16.04 -24.40
N SER A 19 3.56 -15.60 -23.41
CA SER A 19 3.64 -16.25 -22.11
C SER A 19 3.92 -15.26 -20.99
N ILE A 20 3.43 -15.58 -19.78
CA ILE A 20 3.74 -14.83 -18.57
C ILE A 20 5.25 -14.82 -18.31
N GLY A 21 5.96 -15.93 -18.55
CA GLY A 21 7.41 -16.00 -18.37
C GLY A 21 8.17 -14.99 -19.24
N SER A 22 7.76 -14.84 -20.50
CA SER A 22 8.36 -13.85 -21.43
C SER A 22 8.08 -12.40 -21.00
N LEU A 23 6.94 -12.14 -20.34
CA LEU A 23 6.63 -10.82 -19.78
C LEU A 23 7.55 -10.47 -18.61
N PHE A 24 7.70 -11.41 -17.66
CA PHE A 24 8.62 -11.24 -16.52
C PHE A 24 10.06 -10.99 -17.00
N GLN A 25 10.54 -11.77 -17.96
CA GLN A 25 11.91 -11.63 -18.47
C GLN A 25 12.18 -10.23 -19.06
N LYS A 26 11.22 -9.68 -19.80
CA LYS A 26 11.31 -8.32 -20.37
C LYS A 26 11.22 -7.22 -19.32
N LEU A 27 10.34 -7.36 -18.33
CA LEU A 27 10.16 -6.35 -17.28
C LEU A 27 11.39 -6.24 -16.36
N PHE A 28 12.05 -7.36 -16.11
CA PHE A 28 13.12 -7.45 -15.11
C PHE A 28 14.52 -7.64 -15.70
N CYS A 29 14.66 -7.60 -17.03
CA CYS A 29 15.93 -7.74 -17.77
C CYS A 29 16.77 -8.95 -17.33
N ILE A 30 16.12 -10.05 -16.95
CA ILE A 30 16.81 -11.26 -16.50
C ILE A 30 17.24 -12.05 -17.74
N THR A 31 18.51 -11.98 -18.09
CA THR A 31 19.10 -12.90 -19.08
C THR A 31 19.50 -14.20 -18.37
N PRO A 32 19.10 -15.39 -18.87
CA PRO A 32 19.64 -16.64 -18.37
C PRO A 32 21.13 -16.64 -18.72
N SER A 33 21.99 -16.49 -17.71
CA SER A 33 23.42 -16.73 -17.88
C SER A 33 23.61 -18.23 -18.03
N GLU A 34 24.44 -18.61 -19.00
CA GLU A 34 24.79 -19.99 -19.33
C GLU A 34 25.42 -20.74 -18.14
N ALA A 35 25.28 -22.06 -18.22
CA ALA A 35 25.46 -23.06 -17.17
C ALA A 35 26.87 -23.16 -16.56
N SER A 36 26.91 -23.45 -15.26
CA SER A 36 27.62 -24.60 -14.65
C SER A 36 27.65 -24.42 -13.13
N ASP A 37 27.02 -25.33 -12.38
CA ASP A 37 27.73 -26.36 -11.63
C ASP A 37 26.72 -27.21 -10.85
N ILE A 38 26.97 -28.50 -10.80
CA ILE A 38 26.15 -29.49 -10.12
C ILE A 38 26.66 -29.54 -8.69
N THR A 39 25.85 -29.10 -7.73
CA THR A 39 26.05 -29.53 -6.34
C THR A 39 24.68 -29.59 -5.69
N GLU A 40 24.25 -30.81 -5.33
CA GLU A 40 23.17 -30.97 -4.36
C GLU A 40 23.63 -30.39 -3.01
N PRO A 41 22.73 -29.69 -2.30
CA PRO A 41 22.66 -29.95 -0.88
C PRO A 41 21.22 -30.17 -0.40
N SER A 42 21.06 -31.31 0.26
CA SER A 42 20.39 -31.48 1.56
C SER A 42 19.69 -30.25 2.13
N SER A 43 18.41 -30.47 2.48
CA SER A 43 17.75 -29.96 3.68
C SER A 43 17.77 -28.44 3.90
N GLU A 44 16.72 -27.80 3.41
CA GLU A 44 15.93 -26.71 4.01
C GLU A 44 15.38 -25.87 2.87
N LEU A 45 14.08 -25.94 2.63
CA LEU A 45 13.36 -24.93 1.85
C LEU A 45 13.41 -23.61 2.63
N LYS A 46 14.55 -22.92 2.61
CA LYS A 46 14.58 -21.49 2.87
C LYS A 46 13.88 -20.83 1.70
N GLN A 47 12.63 -20.48 1.94
CA GLN A 47 11.88 -19.55 1.11
C GLN A 47 12.82 -18.39 0.75
N VAL A 48 13.00 -18.19 -0.54
CA VAL A 48 13.77 -17.08 -1.09
C VAL A 48 13.10 -15.79 -0.60
N ASN A 49 13.72 -15.16 0.40
CA ASN A 49 13.31 -13.89 0.97
C ASN A 49 13.33 -12.81 -0.12
N SER A 50 12.15 -12.44 -0.64
CA SER A 50 11.93 -11.13 -1.25
C SER A 50 11.22 -10.22 -0.24
N THR A 51 11.80 -10.04 0.95
CA THR A 51 11.24 -9.12 1.96
C THR A 51 11.71 -7.70 1.66
N LEU A 52 11.05 -7.03 0.71
CA LEU A 52 10.91 -5.58 0.84
C LEU A 52 10.02 -5.40 2.07
N ASP A 53 10.61 -4.97 3.18
CA ASP A 53 9.96 -4.90 4.50
C ASP A 53 8.80 -3.87 4.44
N ASP A 54 7.61 -4.35 4.09
CA ASP A 54 6.37 -3.59 4.06
C ASP A 54 5.93 -3.34 5.52
N PHE A 55 5.31 -2.20 5.82
CA PHE A 55 4.87 -1.82 7.17
C PHE A 55 5.99 -1.48 8.18
N THR A 56 7.16 -1.03 7.72
CA THR A 56 8.29 -0.58 8.59
C THR A 56 7.94 0.58 9.55
N LYS A 57 6.83 1.28 9.34
CA LYS A 57 6.44 2.47 10.11
C LYS A 57 5.26 2.29 11.06
N LEU A 58 4.81 1.06 11.32
CA LEU A 58 3.68 0.80 12.25
C LEU A 58 3.89 1.40 13.64
N HIS A 59 5.14 1.46 14.12
CA HIS A 59 5.48 2.07 15.42
C HIS A 59 4.98 3.53 15.56
N ARG A 60 4.75 4.25 14.45
CA ARG A 60 4.22 5.62 14.46
C ARG A 60 2.76 5.71 14.88
N ILE A 61 1.99 4.63 14.73
CA ILE A 61 0.58 4.58 15.12
C ILE A 61 0.43 4.88 16.62
N LYS A 62 1.31 4.33 17.46
CA LYS A 62 1.39 4.69 18.88
C LYS A 62 1.63 6.18 19.13
N ILE A 63 2.47 6.81 18.31
CA ILE A 63 2.76 8.23 18.44
C ILE A 63 1.54 9.06 18.05
N TRP A 64 0.83 8.65 16.99
CA TRP A 64 -0.35 9.36 16.52
C TRP A 64 -1.55 9.20 17.44
N SER A 65 -1.76 8.02 18.05
CA SER A 65 -2.86 7.82 19.01
C SER A 65 -2.76 8.78 20.22
N GLN A 66 -1.55 9.22 20.56
CA GLN A 66 -1.29 10.14 21.68
C GLN A 66 -1.32 11.62 21.29
N LYS A 67 -1.48 11.96 20.01
CA LYS A 67 -1.35 13.34 19.49
C LYS A 67 -2.61 13.77 18.71
N PRO A 68 -3.71 14.09 19.42
CA PRO A 68 -5.00 14.40 18.78
C PRO A 68 -5.00 15.61 17.84
N TRP A 69 -4.02 16.49 17.96
CA TRP A 69 -3.86 17.65 17.07
C TRP A 69 -3.16 17.31 15.74
N GLN A 70 -2.60 16.11 15.58
CA GLN A 70 -1.94 15.73 14.33
C GLN A 70 -2.96 15.24 13.30
N LYS A 71 -2.81 15.68 12.05
CA LYS A 71 -3.70 15.26 10.95
C LYS A 71 -3.77 13.74 10.77
N ASN A 72 -2.67 13.02 11.00
CA ASN A 72 -2.65 11.56 10.93
C ASN A 72 -3.55 10.92 11.99
N HIS A 73 -3.60 11.48 13.21
CA HIS A 73 -4.54 11.05 14.24
C HIS A 73 -5.97 11.30 13.79
N GLN A 74 -6.25 12.53 13.36
CA GLN A 74 -7.58 12.98 12.97
C GLN A 74 -8.15 12.18 11.78
N LEU A 75 -7.29 11.79 10.83
CA LEU A 75 -7.67 10.90 9.71
C LEU A 75 -8.01 9.48 10.17
N ILE A 76 -7.21 8.90 11.08
CA ILE A 76 -7.51 7.55 11.61
C ILE A 76 -8.78 7.59 12.44
N LYS A 77 -8.93 8.58 13.34
CA LYS A 77 -10.13 8.77 14.14
C LYS A 77 -11.38 8.94 13.29
N GLY A 78 -11.34 9.85 12.32
CA GLY A 78 -12.47 10.08 11.41
C GLY A 78 -12.84 8.84 10.60
N PHE A 79 -11.84 8.06 10.17
CA PHE A 79 -12.11 6.77 9.53
C PHE A 79 -12.85 5.81 10.47
N LEU A 80 -12.38 5.63 11.71
CA LEU A 80 -12.97 4.70 12.67
C LEU A 80 -14.40 5.10 13.05
N GLU A 81 -14.66 6.40 13.23
CA GLU A 81 -16.01 6.90 13.54
C GLU A 81 -16.99 6.71 12.39
N LEU A 82 -16.55 6.98 11.15
CA LEU A 82 -17.37 6.74 9.95
C LEU A 82 -17.60 5.26 9.71
N GLU A 83 -16.58 4.41 9.90
CA GLU A 83 -16.69 2.96 9.77
C GLU A 83 -17.69 2.39 10.77
N LEU A 84 -17.62 2.85 12.03
CA LEU A 84 -18.56 2.44 13.08
C LEU A 84 -20.00 2.87 12.77
N SER A 85 -20.18 4.08 12.24
CA SER A 85 -21.51 4.67 12.02
C SER A 85 -22.18 4.15 10.75
N ASN A 86 -21.40 3.98 9.67
CA ASN A 86 -21.95 3.77 8.33
C ASN A 86 -21.60 2.39 7.75
N GLY A 87 -20.62 1.67 8.32
CA GLY A 87 -20.09 0.42 7.78
C GLY A 87 -19.34 0.56 6.44
N PHE A 88 -19.30 1.76 5.87
CA PHE A 88 -18.66 2.10 4.61
C PHE A 88 -18.05 3.49 4.71
N VAL A 89 -16.80 3.61 4.25
CA VAL A 89 -16.07 4.88 4.20
C VAL A 89 -15.55 5.08 2.80
N ASP A 90 -15.81 6.23 2.19
CA ASP A 90 -15.07 6.69 1.01
C ASP A 90 -14.21 7.90 1.35
N LEU A 91 -13.31 8.26 0.43
CA LEU A 91 -12.37 9.36 0.67
C LEU A 91 -13.08 10.71 0.82
N ASP A 92 -14.14 10.98 0.06
CA ASP A 92 -14.81 12.27 0.13
C ASP A 92 -15.57 12.41 1.47
N ALA A 93 -16.18 11.34 1.96
CA ALA A 93 -16.79 11.27 3.29
C ALA A 93 -15.76 11.50 4.40
N LEU A 94 -14.60 10.84 4.34
CA LEU A 94 -13.52 11.04 5.31
C LEU A 94 -13.03 12.50 5.31
N ILE A 95 -12.80 13.08 4.14
CA ILE A 95 -12.32 14.46 4.02
C ILE A 95 -13.39 15.45 4.49
N ALA A 96 -14.67 15.21 4.18
CA ALA A 96 -15.79 16.03 4.67
C ALA A 96 -15.88 15.97 6.21
N PHE A 97 -15.75 14.78 6.80
CA PHE A 97 -15.68 14.62 8.25
C PHE A 97 -14.52 15.43 8.85
N CYS A 98 -13.32 15.34 8.27
CA CYS A 98 -12.18 16.10 8.79
C CYS A 98 -12.37 17.62 8.67
N LEU A 99 -12.95 18.11 7.57
CA LEU A 99 -13.24 19.54 7.39
C LEU A 99 -14.30 20.08 8.37
N ALA A 100 -15.24 19.23 8.79
CA ALA A 100 -16.29 19.61 9.71
C ALA A 100 -15.84 19.60 11.18
N ASN A 101 -14.88 18.74 11.53
CA ASN A 101 -14.49 18.50 12.92
C ASN A 101 -13.10 19.03 13.29
N PHE A 102 -12.25 19.33 12.32
CA PHE A 102 -10.85 19.72 12.55
C PHE A 102 -10.39 20.82 11.59
N ASP A 103 -9.31 21.52 11.98
CA ASP A 103 -8.75 22.60 11.18
C ASP A 103 -7.91 22.10 9.99
N GLY A 104 -8.12 22.74 8.84
CA GLY A 104 -7.24 22.61 7.69
C GLY A 104 -7.95 22.65 6.34
N ALA A 105 -7.20 22.96 5.30
CA ALA A 105 -7.73 23.01 3.94
C ALA A 105 -7.90 21.61 3.34
N LYS A 106 -8.87 21.46 2.42
CA LYS A 106 -9.13 20.20 1.68
C LYS A 106 -7.86 19.61 1.05
N GLY A 107 -6.99 20.46 0.50
CA GLY A 107 -5.71 20.04 -0.09
C GLY A 107 -4.73 19.43 0.93
N GLU A 108 -4.66 19.99 2.14
CA GLU A 108 -3.79 19.48 3.21
C GLU A 108 -4.22 18.09 3.68
N TRP A 109 -5.52 17.87 3.79
CA TRP A 109 -6.08 16.58 4.17
C TRP A 109 -5.78 15.51 3.13
N LYS A 110 -6.00 15.82 1.85
CA LYS A 110 -5.65 14.91 0.74
C LYS A 110 -4.16 14.60 0.70
N ASN A 111 -3.30 15.59 0.97
CA ASN A 111 -1.86 15.39 1.00
C ASN A 111 -1.43 14.47 2.16
N ASN A 112 -1.94 14.70 3.38
CA ASN A 112 -1.65 13.84 4.53
C ASN A 112 -2.17 12.41 4.29
N PHE A 113 -3.38 12.28 3.77
CA PHE A 113 -3.96 11.01 3.39
C PHE A 113 -3.07 10.26 2.39
N ASN A 114 -2.60 10.92 1.33
CA ASN A 114 -1.72 10.31 0.33
C ASN A 114 -0.38 9.85 0.94
N SER A 115 0.18 10.61 1.88
CA SER A 115 1.39 10.20 2.61
C SER A 115 1.18 8.94 3.46
N MET A 116 -0.07 8.59 3.80
CA MET A 116 -0.46 7.41 4.57
C MET A 116 -0.82 6.17 3.72
N LYS A 117 -0.59 6.20 2.39
CA LYS A 117 -0.92 5.07 1.48
C LYS A 117 0.26 4.15 1.15
N THR A 118 1.49 4.56 1.42
CA THR A 118 2.70 3.80 1.05
C THR A 118 3.81 4.02 2.06
N ASP A 119 4.65 3.00 2.24
CA ASP A 119 5.87 3.08 3.04
C ASP A 119 7.07 3.59 2.23
N LEU A 120 7.05 3.47 0.90
CA LEU A 120 8.18 3.82 0.06
C LEU A 120 8.36 5.35 0.01
N GLY A 121 9.48 5.85 0.54
CA GLY A 121 9.84 7.28 0.51
C GLY A 121 9.00 8.21 1.40
N ASN A 122 7.87 7.74 1.95
CA ASN A 122 6.97 8.56 2.76
C ASN A 122 7.23 8.41 4.26
N ALA A 123 7.28 9.53 4.97
CA ALA A 123 7.56 9.56 6.41
C ALA A 123 6.42 8.99 7.28
N HIS A 124 5.20 8.84 6.75
CA HIS A 124 4.03 8.52 7.56
C HIS A 124 3.82 7.00 7.63
N GLY A 125 3.84 6.33 6.48
CA GLY A 125 3.76 4.88 6.39
C GLY A 125 2.46 4.39 5.80
N LYS A 126 2.32 3.08 5.66
CA LYS A 126 1.20 2.45 4.96
C LYS A 126 0.04 2.11 5.90
N ILE A 127 -1.04 2.88 5.82
CA ILE A 127 -2.25 2.73 6.65
C ILE A 127 -3.47 2.44 5.79
N PHE A 128 -3.70 3.29 4.77
CA PHE A 128 -4.92 3.27 3.98
C PHE A 128 -4.72 2.66 2.58
N PHE A 129 -5.75 2.00 2.08
CA PHE A 129 -5.87 1.60 0.67
C PHE A 129 -7.30 1.71 0.19
N THR A 130 -7.49 1.68 -1.12
CA THR A 130 -8.80 1.84 -1.75
C THR A 130 -9.15 0.61 -2.58
N VAL A 131 -10.37 0.10 -2.44
CA VAL A 131 -10.96 -0.95 -3.28
C VAL A 131 -12.17 -0.35 -3.99
N GLY A 132 -12.02 -0.01 -5.28
CA GLY A 132 -13.01 0.83 -5.95
C GLY A 132 -13.10 2.21 -5.27
N ASN A 133 -14.29 2.58 -4.80
CA ASN A 133 -14.51 3.82 -4.04
C ASN A 133 -14.45 3.62 -2.51
N GLU A 134 -14.32 2.38 -2.05
CA GLU A 134 -14.26 2.06 -0.62
C GLU A 134 -12.84 2.28 -0.10
N LEU A 135 -12.73 3.06 0.96
CA LEU A 135 -11.52 3.29 1.73
C LEU A 135 -11.40 2.22 2.82
N LYS A 136 -10.21 1.64 2.99
CA LYS A 136 -9.92 0.59 3.98
C LYS A 136 -8.59 0.83 4.68
N ILE A 137 -8.43 0.19 5.84
CA ILE A 137 -7.17 0.10 6.59
C ILE A 137 -6.55 -1.28 6.37
N TYR A 138 -5.24 -1.33 6.08
CA TYR A 138 -4.50 -2.59 5.99
C TYR A 138 -4.57 -3.39 7.29
N SER A 139 -4.67 -4.71 7.22
CA SER A 139 -4.79 -5.59 8.40
C SER A 139 -3.70 -5.38 9.46
N GLU A 140 -2.48 -5.14 9.03
CA GLU A 140 -1.30 -4.89 9.85
C GLU A 140 -1.42 -3.57 10.61
N ALA A 141 -1.85 -2.51 9.90
CA ALA A 141 -2.14 -1.22 10.51
C ALA A 141 -3.35 -1.30 11.44
N ARG A 142 -4.41 -2.03 11.07
CA ARG A 142 -5.61 -2.22 11.91
C ARG A 142 -5.27 -2.88 13.24
N ARG A 143 -4.52 -3.99 13.19
CA ARG A 143 -4.03 -4.69 14.39
C ARG A 143 -3.22 -3.80 15.33
N GLU A 144 -2.50 -2.82 14.81
CA GLU A 144 -1.74 -1.87 15.63
C GLU A 144 -2.64 -0.74 16.15
N ILE A 145 -3.58 -0.23 15.34
CA ILE A 145 -4.56 0.80 15.71
C ILE A 145 -5.43 0.32 16.88
N ASP A 146 -5.92 -0.92 16.84
CA ASP A 146 -6.82 -1.50 17.84
C ASP A 146 -6.19 -1.63 19.24
N LYS A 147 -4.86 -1.43 19.38
CA LYS A 147 -4.16 -1.44 20.67
C LYS A 147 -4.32 -0.13 21.46
N PHE A 148 -4.82 0.92 20.84
CA PHE A 148 -4.86 2.26 21.41
C PHE A 148 -6.28 2.83 21.39
N ASN A 149 -6.54 3.80 22.27
CA ASN A 149 -7.76 4.60 22.23
C ASN A 149 -7.54 5.79 21.28
N TRP A 150 -8.55 6.09 20.46
CA TRP A 150 -8.52 7.14 19.43
C TRP A 150 -9.62 8.18 19.67
#